data_AF-F1T9V2-F1
#
_entry.id   AF-F1T9V2-F1
#
_cell.length_a   1.000
_cell.length_b   1.000
_cell.length_c   1.000
_cell.angle_alpha   90.00
_cell.angle_beta   90.00
_cell.angle_gamma   90.00
#
_symmetry.space_group_name_H-M   'P 1'
#
loop_
_entity.id
_entity.type
_entity.pdbx_description
1 polymer ?
#
loop_
_entity_poly.entity_id
_entity_poly.type
_entity_poly.pdbx_seq_one_letter_code
_entity_poly.pdbx_strand_id
1 'polypeptide(L)'
;MSYTYPSGQPQGNARKVTNKLREIMIAELMAINGYQSHISNSYMINVNEVWHHIMLDEVRHYETVLNLLRKYDPVQYKASLEQHDDYLKPKSPMQLYHPSYDNQIILNNLREDIKGELEAVILYEEEIEAYSSYKDIKIAIQAIIDDEKEHAEHLTQVLKKYENEQSIYIREKGKSSCQKRGKP
;
A
#
# COMPACT_ATOMS: atom_id res chain seq x y z
N MET A 1 -9.70 -18.45 -3.48
CA MET A 1 -10.82 -18.02 -4.34
C MET A 1 -10.81 -16.51 -4.33
N SER A 2 -10.72 -15.85 -5.49
CA SER A 2 -10.83 -14.39 -5.59
C SER A 2 -12.05 -14.02 -6.41
N TYR A 3 -12.84 -13.06 -5.92
CA TYR A 3 -13.95 -12.43 -6.65
C TYR A 3 -13.54 -11.07 -7.24
N THR A 4 -12.24 -10.86 -7.41
CA THR A 4 -11.65 -9.65 -7.96
C THR A 4 -11.04 -9.91 -9.33
N TYR A 5 -10.89 -8.87 -10.13
CA TYR A 5 -9.96 -8.87 -11.27
C TYR A 5 -8.52 -9.06 -10.75
N PRO A 6 -7.56 -9.45 -11.62
CA PRO A 6 -6.14 -9.52 -11.25
C PRO A 6 -5.59 -8.22 -10.63
N SER A 7 -6.23 -7.08 -10.94
CA SER A 7 -5.95 -5.75 -10.39
C SER A 7 -6.55 -5.49 -9.00
N GLY A 8 -7.25 -6.45 -8.39
CA GLY A 8 -7.79 -6.28 -7.04
C GLY A 8 -9.21 -5.75 -6.93
N GLN A 9 -9.77 -5.20 -8.01
CA GLN A 9 -11.11 -4.65 -8.00
C GLN A 9 -12.19 -5.74 -7.99
N PRO A 10 -13.24 -5.61 -7.17
CA PRO A 10 -14.41 -6.50 -7.23
C PRO A 10 -15.02 -6.56 -8.63
N GLN A 11 -15.56 -7.71 -9.00
CA GLN A 11 -16.30 -7.84 -10.27
C GLN A 11 -17.64 -7.07 -10.21
N GLY A 12 -17.82 -6.08 -11.08
CA GLY A 12 -19.06 -5.29 -11.24
C GLY A 12 -18.89 -3.81 -10.87
N ASN A 13 -19.99 -3.04 -10.87
CA ASN A 13 -19.98 -1.63 -10.47
C ASN A 13 -20.79 -1.45 -9.17
N ALA A 14 -20.14 -1.11 -8.06
CA ALA A 14 -20.82 -0.76 -6.83
C ALA A 14 -21.67 0.52 -6.99
N ARG A 15 -22.95 0.43 -6.62
CA ARG A 15 -23.89 1.57 -6.65
C ARG A 15 -24.30 2.08 -5.27
N LYS A 16 -24.07 1.30 -4.22
CA LYS A 16 -24.38 1.68 -2.84
C LYS A 16 -23.15 2.32 -2.21
N VAL A 17 -23.36 3.37 -1.42
CA VAL A 17 -22.29 4.01 -0.63
C VAL A 17 -21.50 2.99 0.20
N THR A 18 -22.18 2.02 0.82
CA THR A 18 -21.53 0.97 1.61
C THR A 18 -20.74 -0.03 0.77
N ASN A 19 -21.06 -0.20 -0.52
CA ASN A 19 -20.23 -1.02 -1.40
C ASN A 19 -18.99 -0.26 -1.88
N LYS A 20 -19.11 1.05 -2.08
CA LYS A 20 -17.97 1.91 -2.40
C LYS A 20 -16.95 1.95 -1.24
N LEU A 21 -17.41 2.10 0.00
CA LEU A 21 -16.55 1.94 1.18
C LEU A 21 -15.84 0.57 1.23
N ARG A 22 -16.48 -0.50 0.74
CA ARG A 22 -15.84 -1.82 0.66
C ARG A 22 -14.79 -1.91 -0.44
N GLU A 23 -14.99 -1.24 -1.56
CA GLU A 23 -13.98 -1.16 -2.64
C GLU A 23 -12.71 -0.48 -2.10
N ILE A 24 -12.85 0.63 -1.37
CA ILE A 24 -11.75 1.29 -0.67
C ILE A 24 -11.07 0.33 0.31
N MET A 25 -11.82 -0.31 1.23
CA MET A 25 -11.24 -1.28 2.18
C MET A 25 -10.47 -2.42 1.50
N ILE A 26 -10.90 -2.87 0.32
CA ILE A 26 -10.19 -3.91 -0.44
C ILE A 26 -8.88 -3.37 -1.00
N ALA A 27 -8.87 -2.15 -1.52
CA ALA A 27 -7.66 -1.48 -1.98
C ALA A 27 -6.66 -1.30 -0.82
N GLU A 28 -7.11 -0.84 0.35
CA GLU A 28 -6.26 -0.71 1.54
C GLU A 28 -5.63 -2.04 1.96
N LEU A 29 -6.42 -3.12 1.99
CA LEU A 29 -5.88 -4.45 2.30
C LEU A 29 -4.84 -4.92 1.29
N MET A 30 -4.95 -4.54 0.03
CA MET A 30 -3.95 -4.86 -0.98
C MET A 30 -2.67 -4.07 -0.78
N ALA A 31 -2.77 -2.78 -0.48
CA ALA A 31 -1.63 -1.92 -0.15
C ALA A 31 -0.89 -2.44 1.09
N ILE A 32 -1.61 -2.72 2.20
CA ILE A 32 -1.05 -3.30 3.43
C ILE A 32 -0.27 -4.59 3.12
N ASN A 33 -0.87 -5.51 2.37
CA ASN A 33 -0.21 -6.77 2.01
C ASN A 33 0.99 -6.56 1.09
N GLY A 34 0.92 -5.61 0.16
CA GLY A 34 2.02 -5.21 -0.73
C GLY A 34 3.21 -4.71 0.07
N TYR A 35 3.01 -3.70 0.91
CA TYR A 35 4.07 -3.15 1.77
C TYR A 35 4.64 -4.17 2.75
N GLN A 36 3.78 -4.95 3.42
CA GLN A 36 4.24 -6.00 4.33
C GLN A 36 5.09 -7.05 3.60
N SER A 37 4.70 -7.41 2.37
CA SER A 37 5.49 -8.30 1.52
C SER A 37 6.83 -7.66 1.18
N HIS A 38 6.86 -6.41 0.72
CA HIS A 38 8.09 -5.70 0.36
C HIS A 38 9.06 -5.55 1.54
N ILE A 39 8.59 -5.18 2.72
CA ILE A 39 9.38 -5.10 3.96
C ILE A 39 9.98 -6.48 4.30
N SER A 40 9.16 -7.53 4.23
CA SER A 40 9.62 -8.90 4.52
C SER A 40 10.64 -9.40 3.48
N ASN A 41 10.61 -8.81 2.27
CA ASN A 41 11.45 -9.09 1.10
C ASN A 41 12.55 -8.03 0.87
N SER A 42 12.98 -7.28 1.89
CA SER A 42 14.08 -6.31 1.75
C SER A 42 14.95 -6.19 3.00
N TYR A 43 16.25 -5.92 2.80
CA TYR A 43 17.19 -5.54 3.87
C TYR A 43 17.58 -4.06 3.83
N MET A 44 16.99 -3.27 2.92
CA MET A 44 17.31 -1.85 2.75
C MET A 44 16.61 -1.03 3.84
N ILE A 45 17.31 -0.79 4.96
CA ILE A 45 16.77 -0.12 6.16
C ILE A 45 15.96 1.14 5.82
N ASN A 46 16.54 2.07 5.07
CA ASN A 46 15.84 3.33 4.74
C ASN A 46 14.58 3.12 3.89
N VAL A 47 14.57 2.09 3.03
CA VAL A 47 13.39 1.74 2.21
C VAL A 47 12.33 1.10 3.10
N ASN A 48 12.73 0.19 3.98
CA ASN A 48 11.85 -0.49 4.91
C ASN A 48 11.21 0.47 5.91
N GLU A 49 11.92 1.52 6.34
CA GLU A 49 11.37 2.57 7.20
C GLU A 49 10.23 3.33 6.50
N VAL A 50 10.41 3.71 5.23
CA VAL A 50 9.37 4.39 4.44
C VAL A 50 8.18 3.46 4.19
N TRP A 51 8.42 2.23 3.73
CA TRP A 51 7.35 1.25 3.56
C TRP A 51 6.59 0.95 4.84
N HIS A 52 7.29 0.82 5.97
CA HIS A 52 6.64 0.55 7.25
C HIS A 52 5.79 1.73 7.72
N HIS A 53 6.26 2.96 7.52
CA HIS A 53 5.47 4.15 7.83
C HIS A 53 4.18 4.18 7.02
N ILE A 54 4.28 4.02 5.70
CA ILE A 54 3.13 4.04 4.78
C ILE A 54 2.15 2.89 5.12
N MET A 55 2.66 1.67 5.34
CA MET A 55 1.83 0.53 5.75
C MET A 55 0.99 0.81 7.01
N LEU A 56 1.53 1.54 7.99
CA LEU A 56 0.76 1.91 9.18
C LEU A 56 -0.36 2.91 8.86
N ASP A 57 -0.13 3.81 7.90
CA ASP A 57 -1.14 4.73 7.42
C ASP A 57 -2.23 3.97 6.64
N GLU A 58 -1.90 2.97 5.82
CA GLU A 58 -2.91 2.12 5.16
C GLU A 58 -3.75 1.31 6.15
N VAL A 59 -3.15 0.83 7.23
CA VAL A 59 -3.90 0.21 8.33
C VAL A 59 -4.90 1.21 8.94
N ARG A 60 -4.48 2.45 9.15
CA ARG A 60 -5.34 3.53 9.66
C ARG A 60 -6.44 3.90 8.66
N HIS A 61 -6.16 3.91 7.37
CA HIS A 61 -7.14 4.13 6.29
C HIS A 61 -8.20 3.04 6.33
N TYR A 62 -7.79 1.77 6.34
CA TYR A 62 -8.70 0.63 6.45
C TYR A 62 -9.62 0.72 7.68
N GLU A 63 -9.06 1.01 8.86
CA GLU A 63 -9.83 1.14 10.10
C GLU A 63 -10.83 2.30 10.04
N THR A 64 -10.42 3.44 9.48
CA THR A 64 -11.27 4.62 9.29
C THR A 64 -12.48 4.28 8.42
N VAL A 65 -12.24 3.63 7.28
CA VAL A 65 -13.29 3.24 6.34
C VAL A 65 -14.19 2.15 6.91
N LEU A 66 -13.63 1.18 7.65
CA LEU A 66 -14.40 0.15 8.36
C LEU A 66 -15.38 0.76 9.37
N ASN A 67 -14.96 1.79 10.11
CA ASN A 67 -15.81 2.47 11.08
C ASN A 67 -16.95 3.24 10.39
N LEU A 68 -16.68 3.90 9.26
CA LEU A 68 -17.72 4.50 8.43
C LEU A 68 -18.68 3.46 7.87
N LEU A 69 -18.16 2.34 7.38
CA LEU A 69 -18.99 1.25 6.85
C LEU A 69 -19.95 0.72 7.94
N ARG A 70 -19.46 0.50 9.16
CA ARG A 70 -20.29 0.09 10.30
C ARG A 70 -21.34 1.13 10.67
N LYS A 71 -21.03 2.43 10.54
CA LYS A 71 -22.02 3.49 10.76
C LYS A 71 -23.19 3.44 9.76
N TYR A 72 -22.93 3.06 8.51
CA TYR A 72 -23.91 3.07 7.42
C TYR A 72 -24.45 1.68 7.02
N ASP A 73 -23.91 0.60 7.59
CA ASP A 73 -24.36 -0.78 7.41
C ASP A 73 -24.71 -1.42 8.77
N PRO A 74 -25.99 -1.35 9.20
CA PRO A 74 -26.42 -1.87 10.50
C PRO A 74 -26.19 -3.38 10.68
N VAL A 75 -26.20 -4.15 9.58
CA VAL A 75 -25.99 -5.60 9.64
C VAL A 75 -24.53 -5.89 9.95
N GLN A 76 -23.60 -5.22 9.27
CA GLN A 76 -22.18 -5.36 9.53
C GLN A 76 -21.78 -4.82 10.91
N TYR A 77 -22.42 -3.74 11.37
CA TYR A 77 -22.24 -3.26 12.74
C TYR A 77 -22.68 -4.29 13.77
N LYS A 78 -23.88 -4.87 13.62
CA LYS A 78 -24.38 -5.91 14.53
C LYS A 78 -23.43 -7.11 14.57
N ALA A 79 -22.94 -7.56 13.42
CA ALA A 79 -21.99 -8.65 13.34
C ALA A 79 -20.68 -8.35 14.09
N SER A 80 -20.24 -7.10 14.13
CA SER A 80 -19.04 -6.70 14.90
C SER A 80 -19.24 -6.77 16.41
N LEU A 81 -20.47 -6.58 16.91
CA LEU A 81 -20.80 -6.68 18.33
C LEU A 81 -20.96 -8.14 18.80
N GLU A 82 -21.34 -9.04 17.90
CA GLU A 82 -21.56 -10.46 18.19
C GLU A 82 -20.25 -11.28 18.24
N GLN A 83 -19.10 -10.66 17.93
CA GLN A 83 -17.79 -11.32 18.06
C GLN A 83 -17.37 -11.38 19.54
N HIS A 84 -17.12 -12.60 20.04
CA HIS A 84 -16.63 -12.83 21.40
C HIS A 84 -15.09 -12.83 21.45
N ASP A 85 -14.52 -12.00 22.33
CA ASP A 85 -13.06 -11.81 22.51
C ASP A 85 -12.26 -13.10 22.72
N ASP A 86 -12.86 -14.13 23.33
CA ASP A 86 -12.16 -15.38 23.64
C ASP A 86 -11.74 -16.20 22.40
N TYR A 87 -12.36 -15.97 21.24
CA TYR A 87 -11.96 -16.62 19.99
C TYR A 87 -10.81 -15.91 19.25
N LEU A 88 -10.47 -14.68 19.65
CA LEU A 88 -9.56 -13.79 18.91
C LEU A 88 -8.12 -13.79 19.43
N LYS A 89 -7.86 -14.36 20.61
CA LYS A 89 -6.49 -14.46 21.14
C LYS A 89 -5.65 -15.40 20.26
N PRO A 90 -4.49 -14.94 19.74
CA PRO A 90 -3.58 -15.81 19.00
C PRO A 90 -3.20 -17.02 19.86
N LYS A 91 -3.52 -18.22 19.38
CA LYS A 91 -3.16 -19.48 20.06
C LYS A 91 -1.73 -19.92 19.77
N SER A 92 -1.07 -19.23 18.83
CA SER A 92 0.31 -19.45 18.44
C SER A 92 0.95 -18.12 18.05
N PRO A 93 2.28 -17.98 18.17
CA PRO A 93 3.01 -16.86 17.59
C PRO A 93 2.76 -16.75 16.09
N MET A 94 2.87 -15.54 15.56
CA MET A 94 2.84 -15.31 14.12
C MET A 94 4.02 -16.02 13.45
N GLN A 95 3.76 -16.74 12.35
CA GLN A 95 4.82 -17.35 11.56
C GLN A 95 5.64 -16.24 10.88
N LEU A 96 6.95 -16.24 11.11
CA LEU A 96 7.88 -15.33 10.44
C LEU A 96 8.35 -15.98 9.13
N TYR A 97 8.07 -15.33 8.00
CA TYR A 97 8.59 -15.73 6.68
C TYR A 97 9.83 -14.89 6.36
N HIS A 98 10.94 -15.53 5.96
CA HIS A 98 12.21 -14.87 5.60
C HIS A 98 12.67 -15.35 4.21
N PRO A 99 12.33 -14.61 3.15
CA PRO A 99 12.70 -14.94 1.77
C PRO A 99 14.14 -14.53 1.42
N SER A 100 14.63 -15.03 0.29
CA SER A 100 15.93 -14.67 -0.30
C SER A 100 15.80 -13.39 -1.13
N TYR A 101 16.66 -12.41 -0.86
CA TYR A 101 16.57 -11.04 -1.40
C TYR A 101 17.39 -10.83 -2.68
N ASP A 102 16.82 -10.17 -3.69
CA ASP A 102 17.56 -9.59 -4.83
C ASP A 102 17.29 -8.07 -4.92
N ASN A 103 18.36 -7.28 -4.99
CA ASN A 103 18.29 -5.81 -5.01
C ASN A 103 17.65 -5.23 -6.28
N GLN A 104 17.68 -5.95 -7.40
CA GLN A 104 17.01 -5.47 -8.62
C GLN A 104 15.48 -5.49 -8.48
N ILE A 105 14.94 -6.34 -7.61
CA ILE A 105 13.48 -6.42 -7.35
C ILE A 105 13.02 -5.19 -6.56
N ILE A 106 13.84 -4.65 -5.66
CA ILE A 106 13.43 -3.57 -4.75
C ILE A 106 13.07 -2.26 -5.46
N LEU A 107 13.87 -1.82 -6.45
CA LEU A 107 13.53 -0.60 -7.19
C LEU A 107 12.29 -0.78 -8.06
N ASN A 108 11.99 -2.00 -8.51
CA ASN A 108 10.74 -2.29 -9.22
C ASN A 108 9.56 -2.24 -8.24
N ASN A 109 9.70 -2.82 -7.05
CA ASN A 109 8.68 -2.74 -6.01
C ASN A 109 8.34 -1.28 -5.66
N LEU A 110 9.35 -0.42 -5.48
CA LEU A 110 9.12 1.02 -5.26
C LEU A 110 8.33 1.68 -6.39
N ARG A 111 8.57 1.30 -7.65
CA ARG A 111 7.82 1.83 -8.80
C ARG A 111 6.38 1.32 -8.85
N GLU A 112 6.18 0.05 -8.54
CA GLU A 112 4.84 -0.53 -8.43
C GLU A 112 4.06 0.09 -7.26
N ASP A 113 4.72 0.37 -6.13
CA ASP A 113 4.10 1.04 -4.99
C ASP A 113 3.71 2.48 -5.36
N ILE A 114 4.61 3.27 -5.97
CA ILE A 114 4.28 4.63 -6.48
C ILE A 114 3.09 4.58 -7.43
N LYS A 115 3.06 3.60 -8.34
CA LYS A 115 1.93 3.41 -9.25
C LYS A 115 0.65 3.10 -8.48
N GLY A 116 0.71 2.23 -7.46
CA GLY A 116 -0.41 1.92 -6.58
C GLY A 116 -0.97 3.16 -5.89
N GLU A 117 -0.11 4.01 -5.32
CA GLU A 117 -0.53 5.25 -4.67
C GLU A 117 -1.24 6.21 -5.63
N LEU A 118 -0.72 6.35 -6.85
CA LEU A 118 -1.35 7.16 -7.89
C LEU A 118 -2.69 6.58 -8.34
N GLU A 119 -2.80 5.26 -8.45
CA GLU A 119 -4.05 4.58 -8.77
C GLU A 119 -5.09 4.75 -7.65
N ALA A 120 -4.68 4.75 -6.38
CA ALA A 120 -5.53 5.01 -5.22
C ALA A 120 -6.08 6.46 -5.24
N VAL A 121 -5.21 7.45 -5.46
CA VAL A 121 -5.63 8.86 -5.61
C VAL A 121 -6.69 9.01 -6.70
N ILE A 122 -6.43 8.45 -7.89
CA ILE A 122 -7.38 8.54 -9.02
C ILE A 122 -8.71 7.90 -8.66
N LEU A 123 -8.68 6.70 -8.07
CA LEU A 123 -9.88 5.98 -7.67
C LEU A 123 -10.69 6.77 -6.65
N TYR A 124 -10.05 7.27 -5.60
CA TYR A 124 -10.75 7.94 -4.50
C TYR A 124 -11.25 9.33 -4.90
N GLU A 125 -10.53 10.08 -5.75
CA GLU A 125 -11.02 11.32 -6.34
C GLU A 125 -12.21 11.09 -7.28
N GLU A 126 -12.28 9.97 -8.00
CA GLU A 126 -13.47 9.62 -8.80
C GLU A 126 -14.67 9.28 -7.89
N GLU A 127 -14.43 8.55 -6.80
CA GLU A 127 -15.48 8.11 -5.89
C GLU A 127 -16.01 9.22 -4.98
N ILE A 128 -15.22 10.24 -4.67
CA ILE A 128 -15.59 11.27 -3.69
C ILE A 128 -16.86 12.03 -4.08
N GLU A 129 -17.13 12.15 -5.38
CA GLU A 129 -18.33 12.78 -5.92
C GLU A 129 -19.60 11.98 -5.59
N ALA A 130 -19.50 10.65 -5.49
CA ALA A 130 -20.60 9.78 -5.09
C ALA A 130 -21.02 10.01 -3.62
N TYR A 131 -20.16 10.64 -2.80
CA TYR A 131 -20.40 10.90 -1.38
C TYR A 131 -20.92 12.31 -1.07
N SER A 132 -21.39 13.06 -2.07
CA SER A 132 -21.87 14.45 -1.90
C SER A 132 -22.90 14.65 -0.77
N SER A 133 -23.70 13.62 -0.46
CA SER A 133 -24.70 13.64 0.63
C SER A 133 -24.17 13.16 1.99
N TYR A 134 -22.93 12.65 2.08
CA TYR A 134 -22.33 12.04 3.25
C TYR A 134 -21.06 12.80 3.66
N LYS A 135 -21.25 13.90 4.41
CA LYS A 135 -20.18 14.86 4.73
C LYS A 135 -19.00 14.23 5.48
N ASP A 136 -19.27 13.35 6.42
CA ASP A 136 -18.26 12.63 7.20
C ASP A 136 -17.45 11.66 6.35
N ILE A 137 -18.11 10.91 5.46
CA ILE A 137 -17.42 10.07 4.48
C ILE A 137 -16.52 10.94 3.60
N LYS A 138 -17.06 12.03 3.04
CA LYS A 138 -16.28 12.93 2.17
C LYS A 138 -15.03 13.50 2.86
N ILE A 139 -15.15 13.91 4.12
CA ILE A 139 -14.01 14.41 4.90
C ILE A 139 -12.96 13.32 5.11
N ALA A 140 -13.38 12.12 5.49
CA ALA A 140 -12.46 11.01 5.73
C ALA A 140 -11.74 10.56 4.45
N ILE A 141 -12.47 10.41 3.34
CA ILE A 141 -11.86 10.02 2.06
C ILE A 141 -10.93 11.12 1.53
N GLN A 142 -11.25 12.41 1.75
CA GLN A 142 -10.32 13.48 1.40
C GLN A 142 -9.00 13.39 2.18
N ALA A 143 -9.05 13.07 3.47
CA ALA A 143 -7.84 12.90 4.26
C ALA A 143 -6.99 11.74 3.75
N ILE A 144 -7.61 10.60 3.40
CA ILE A 144 -6.93 9.46 2.78
C ILE A 144 -6.27 9.86 1.46
N ILE A 145 -6.99 10.57 0.58
CA ILE A 145 -6.42 11.08 -0.69
C ILE A 145 -5.18 11.96 -0.47
N ASP A 146 -5.21 12.81 0.56
CA ASP A 146 -4.10 13.69 0.87
C ASP A 146 -2.89 12.89 1.40
N ASP A 147 -3.13 11.86 2.22
CA ASP A 147 -2.12 10.91 2.68
C ASP A 147 -1.50 10.13 1.49
N GLU A 148 -2.29 9.60 0.54
CA GLU A 148 -1.74 8.87 -0.63
C GLU A 148 -0.85 9.73 -1.53
N LYS A 149 -1.17 11.03 -1.62
CA LYS A 149 -0.32 11.99 -2.34
C LYS A 149 1.03 12.17 -1.64
N GLU A 150 1.04 12.19 -0.31
CA GLU A 150 2.25 12.23 0.49
C GLU A 150 3.06 10.92 0.36
N HIS A 151 2.39 9.76 0.40
CA HIS A 151 3.01 8.45 0.19
C HIS A 151 3.73 8.36 -1.16
N ALA A 152 3.07 8.77 -2.25
CA ALA A 152 3.65 8.80 -3.59
C ALA A 152 4.92 9.66 -3.66
N GLU A 153 4.94 10.81 -2.98
CA GLU A 153 6.11 11.70 -2.94
C GLU A 153 7.24 11.10 -2.10
N HIS A 154 6.95 10.54 -0.93
CA HIS A 154 7.95 9.86 -0.10
C HIS A 154 8.64 8.71 -0.83
N LEU A 155 7.88 7.84 -1.50
CA LEU A 155 8.43 6.75 -2.31
C LEU A 155 9.27 7.28 -3.47
N THR A 156 8.79 8.34 -4.14
CA THR A 156 9.51 8.97 -5.25
C THR A 156 10.87 9.53 -4.82
N GLN A 157 10.94 10.14 -3.63
CA GLN A 157 12.20 10.65 -3.08
C GLN A 157 13.20 9.52 -2.78
N VAL A 158 12.72 8.42 -2.18
CA VAL A 158 13.54 7.22 -1.93
C VAL A 158 14.04 6.61 -3.24
N LEU A 159 13.16 6.44 -4.23
CA LEU A 159 13.52 5.89 -5.54
C LEU A 159 14.63 6.71 -6.20
N LYS A 160 14.47 8.04 -6.29
CA LYS A 160 15.47 8.95 -6.88
C LYS A 160 16.84 8.83 -6.20
N LYS A 161 16.86 8.69 -4.87
CA LYS A 161 18.11 8.53 -4.11
C LYS A 161 18.87 7.28 -4.55
N TYR A 162 18.19 6.14 -4.64
CA TYR A 162 18.84 4.87 -4.98
C TYR A 162 19.13 4.69 -6.48
N GLU A 163 18.34 5.27 -7.37
CA GLU A 163 18.67 5.33 -8.80
C GLU A 163 19.96 6.13 -9.06
N ASN A 164 20.16 7.21 -8.30
CA ASN A 164 21.40 7.99 -8.35
C ASN A 164 22.60 7.17 -7.88
N GLU A 165 22.49 6.45 -6.75
CA GLU A 165 23.54 5.56 -6.25
C GLU A 165 23.89 4.45 -7.26
N GLN A 166 22.88 3.81 -7.86
CA GLN A 166 23.07 2.81 -8.90
C GLN A 166 23.80 3.39 -10.12
N SER A 167 23.44 4.61 -10.54
CA SER A 167 24.08 5.30 -11.65
C SER A 167 25.55 5.62 -11.38
N ILE A 168 25.90 6.05 -10.16
CA ILE A 168 27.29 6.29 -9.74
C ILE A 168 28.08 4.99 -9.79
N TYR A 169 27.55 3.92 -9.20
CA TYR A 169 28.21 2.60 -9.18
C TYR A 169 28.53 2.07 -10.58
N ILE A 170 27.57 2.16 -11.52
CA ILE A 170 27.77 1.74 -12.91
C ILE A 170 28.88 2.56 -13.58
N ARG A 171 28.89 3.88 -13.38
CA ARG A 171 29.93 4.77 -13.93
C ARG A 171 31.32 4.43 -13.38
N GLU A 172 31.44 4.13 -12.09
CA GLU A 172 32.71 3.81 -11.44
C GLU A 172 33.25 2.43 -11.83
N LYS A 173 32.39 1.41 -11.92
CA LYS A 173 32.80 0.10 -12.46
C LYS A 173 33.20 0.16 -13.92
N GLY A 174 32.52 0.97 -14.73
CA GLY A 174 32.91 1.27 -16.11
C GLY A 174 34.33 1.82 -16.19
N LYS A 175 34.68 2.80 -15.34
CA LYS A 175 36.02 3.41 -15.27
C LYS A 175 37.11 2.42 -14.81
N SER A 176 36.85 1.60 -13.79
CA SER A 176 37.80 0.58 -13.31
C SER A 176 38.08 -0.52 -14.34
N SER A 177 37.10 -0.86 -15.18
CA SER A 177 37.28 -1.86 -16.25
C SER A 177 38.13 -1.35 -17.43
N CYS A 178 38.09 -0.04 -17.72
CA CYS A 178 38.95 0.59 -18.72
C CYS A 178 40.41 0.73 -18.24
N GLN A 179 40.66 0.98 -16.96
CA GLN A 179 42.02 1.08 -16.42
C GLN A 179 42.77 -0.27 -16.39
N LYS A 180 42.07 -1.40 -16.27
CA LYS A 180 42.69 -2.74 -16.31
C LYS A 180 43.07 -3.25 -17.70
N ARG A 181 42.59 -2.59 -18.77
CA ARG A 181 42.95 -2.94 -20.17
C ARG A 181 44.09 -2.08 -20.74
N GLY A 182 44.70 -1.22 -19.91
CA GLY A 182 45.73 -0.26 -20.30
C GLY A 182 47.09 -0.48 -19.64
N LYS A 183 47.52 -1.74 -19.44
CA LYS A 183 48.95 -2.03 -19.19
C LYS A 183 49.47 -3.00 -20.26
N PRO A 184 50.42 -2.58 -21.10
CA PRO A 184 51.11 -3.44 -22.05
C PRO A 184 51.99 -4.49 -21.35
#